data_AF-A0A0K9YVU5-F1
#
_entry.id   AF-A0A0K9YVU5-F1
#
_cell.length_a   1.000
_cell.length_b   1.000
_cell.length_c   1.000
_cell.angle_alpha   90.00
_cell.angle_beta   90.00
_cell.angle_gamma   90.00
#
_symmetry.space_group_name_H-M   'P 1'
#
loop_
_entity.id
_entity.type
_entity.pdbx_description
1 polymer ?
#
loop_
_entity_poly.entity_id
_entity_poly.type
_entity_poly.pdbx_seq_one_letter_code
_entity_poly.pdbx_strand_id
1 'polypeptide(L)'
;MKHFIKLNVISILYALMIFVPLELMVNVYRISRITGIDIGAVTIGSGIATIVGFILGTTLFFFLTNKWLNGRKMNYWTIILWVPYFVLFGYLFASYFPITYGGDDPNPATGLVAIGALLSFPFYILIINLIGSVNYDKTI
;
A
#
# COMPACT_ATOMS: atom_id res chain seq x y z
N MET A 1 19.75 0.83 -16.66
CA MET A 1 19.82 -0.10 -15.49
C MET A 1 19.44 0.56 -14.17
N LYS A 2 20.19 1.55 -13.65
CA LYS A 2 19.91 2.15 -12.32
C LYS A 2 18.47 2.67 -12.16
N HIS A 3 17.91 3.31 -13.19
CA HIS A 3 16.55 3.85 -13.14
C HIS A 3 15.47 2.75 -13.15
N PHE A 4 15.66 1.68 -13.93
CA PHE A 4 14.74 0.54 -13.94
C PHE A 4 14.65 -0.13 -12.56
N ILE A 5 15.79 -0.31 -11.88
CA ILE A 5 15.80 -0.85 -10.51
C ILE A 5 15.06 0.09 -9.55
N LYS A 6 15.34 1.40 -9.59
CA LYS A 6 14.65 2.40 -8.76
C LYS A 6 13.13 2.39 -8.96
N LEU A 7 12.68 2.26 -10.21
CA LEU A 7 11.27 2.21 -10.57
C LEU A 7 10.58 0.99 -9.93
N ASN A 8 11.21 -0.19 -10.02
CA ASN A 8 10.68 -1.41 -9.41
C ASN A 8 10.69 -1.34 -7.88
N VAL A 9 11.76 -0.82 -7.27
CA VAL A 9 11.82 -0.61 -5.81
C VAL A 9 10.67 0.28 -5.34
N ILE A 10 10.41 1.40 -6.02
CA ILE A 10 9.30 2.29 -5.68
C ILE A 10 7.95 1.61 -5.89
N SER A 11 7.81 0.78 -6.93
CA SER A 11 6.58 0.02 -7.19
C SER A 11 6.30 -1.04 -6.12
N ILE A 12 7.34 -1.71 -5.63
CA ILE A 12 7.28 -2.62 -4.47
C ILE A 12 6.82 -1.87 -3.22
N LEU A 13 7.40 -0.69 -2.97
CA LEU A 13 7.02 0.12 -1.82
C LEU A 13 5.56 0.57 -1.93
N TYR A 14 5.08 0.98 -3.11
CA TYR A 14 3.66 1.31 -3.31
C TYR A 14 2.77 0.11 -3.01
N ALA A 15 3.13 -1.08 -3.49
CA ALA A 15 2.40 -2.30 -3.19
C ALA A 15 2.34 -2.57 -1.68
N LEU A 16 3.46 -2.45 -0.97
CA LEU A 16 3.50 -2.59 0.50
C LEU A 16 2.63 -1.55 1.21
N MET A 17 2.62 -0.31 0.73
CA MET A 17 1.89 0.80 1.32
C MET A 17 0.38 0.52 1.40
N ILE A 18 -0.21 -0.07 0.35
CA ILE A 18 -1.63 -0.43 0.35
C ILE A 18 -1.88 -1.83 0.93
N PHE A 19 -0.94 -2.76 0.75
CA PHE A 19 -1.05 -4.12 1.25
C PHE A 19 -1.16 -4.17 2.78
N VAL A 20 -0.29 -3.47 3.51
CA VAL A 20 -0.27 -3.53 4.98
C VAL A 20 -1.60 -3.07 5.60
N PRO A 21 -2.17 -1.90 5.25
CA PRO A 21 -3.49 -1.49 5.72
C PRO A 21 -4.61 -2.48 5.39
N LEU A 22 -4.62 -3.03 4.17
CA LEU A 22 -5.64 -3.99 3.78
C LEU A 22 -5.55 -5.28 4.60
N GLU A 23 -4.34 -5.82 4.81
CA GLU A 23 -4.14 -6.99 5.66
C GLU A 23 -4.50 -6.73 7.11
N LEU A 24 -4.15 -5.57 7.66
CA LEU A 24 -4.56 -5.18 9.01
C LEU A 24 -6.09 -5.12 9.16
N MET A 25 -6.78 -4.68 8.11
CA MET A 25 -8.24 -4.58 8.07
C MET A 25 -8.92 -5.93 7.92
N VAL A 26 -8.41 -6.83 7.05
CA VAL A 26 -9.03 -8.16 6.86
C VAL A 26 -8.70 -9.14 7.97
N ASN A 27 -7.64 -8.91 8.76
CA ASN A 27 -7.21 -9.80 9.83
C ASN A 27 -7.57 -9.32 11.24
N VAL A 28 -8.43 -8.31 11.42
CA VAL A 28 -8.79 -7.79 12.76
C VAL A 28 -9.27 -8.89 13.71
N TYR A 29 -10.15 -9.78 13.24
CA TYR A 29 -10.66 -10.92 14.02
C TYR A 29 -9.54 -11.88 14.43
N ARG A 30 -8.66 -12.23 13.48
CA ARG A 30 -7.53 -13.12 13.73
C ARG A 30 -6.56 -12.53 14.74
N ILE A 31 -6.20 -11.25 14.58
CA ILE A 31 -5.29 -10.54 15.47
C ILE A 31 -5.89 -10.53 16.88
N SER A 32 -7.16 -10.16 17.03
CA SER A 32 -7.85 -10.18 18.33
C SER A 32 -7.81 -11.57 18.98
N ARG A 33 -8.12 -12.62 18.21
CA ARG A 33 -8.11 -14.01 18.72
C ARG A 33 -6.73 -14.49 19.17
N ILE A 34 -5.67 -14.23 18.38
CA ILE A 34 -4.32 -14.76 18.70
C ILE A 34 -3.61 -13.94 19.78
N THR A 35 -3.92 -12.65 19.89
CA THR A 35 -3.27 -11.76 20.88
C THR A 35 -4.07 -11.65 22.18
N GLY A 36 -5.37 -12.00 22.16
CA GLY A 36 -6.29 -11.75 23.25
C GLY A 36 -6.67 -10.28 23.42
N ILE A 37 -6.23 -9.39 22.52
CA ILE A 37 -6.58 -7.97 22.54
C ILE A 37 -8.04 -7.81 22.10
N ASP A 38 -8.78 -6.95 22.80
CA ASP A 38 -10.14 -6.59 22.43
C ASP A 38 -10.24 -6.16 20.95
N ILE A 39 -11.29 -6.63 20.27
CA ILE A 39 -11.47 -6.38 18.84
C ILE A 39 -11.62 -4.90 18.50
N GLY A 40 -12.26 -4.11 19.37
CA GLY A 40 -12.37 -2.67 19.22
C GLY A 40 -11.00 -1.99 19.30
N ALA A 41 -10.17 -2.40 20.27
CA ALA A 41 -8.80 -1.92 20.39
C ALA A 41 -7.93 -2.29 19.17
N VAL A 42 -8.03 -3.52 18.66
CA VAL A 42 -7.33 -3.92 17.42
C VAL A 42 -7.80 -3.08 16.23
N THR A 43 -9.11 -2.88 16.08
CA THR A 43 -9.68 -2.08 14.99
C THR A 43 -9.16 -0.63 15.02
N ILE A 44 -9.20 0.01 16.18
CA ILE A 44 -8.68 1.37 16.37
C ILE A 44 -7.18 1.42 16.11
N GLY A 45 -6.42 0.46 16.64
CA GLY A 45 -4.98 0.33 16.43
C GLY A 45 -4.62 0.19 14.95
N SER A 46 -5.32 -0.69 14.22
CA SER A 46 -5.17 -0.86 12.76
C SER A 46 -5.50 0.43 12.00
N GLY A 47 -6.54 1.16 12.41
CA GLY A 47 -6.89 2.46 11.84
C GLY A 47 -5.80 3.51 12.05
N ILE A 48 -5.27 3.63 13.27
CA ILE A 48 -4.15 4.55 13.58
C ILE A 48 -2.91 4.17 12.79
N ALA A 49 -2.55 2.89 12.77
CA ALA A 49 -1.40 2.38 12.01
C ALA A 49 -1.55 2.67 10.51
N THR A 50 -2.76 2.55 9.97
CA THR A 50 -3.07 2.90 8.58
C THR A 50 -2.83 4.39 8.33
N ILE A 51 -3.39 5.27 9.16
CA ILE A 51 -3.23 6.73 9.00
C ILE A 51 -1.76 7.13 9.09
N VAL A 52 -1.05 6.67 10.11
CA VAL A 52 0.38 6.95 10.31
C VAL A 52 1.21 6.40 9.14
N GLY A 53 0.93 5.17 8.71
CA GLY A 53 1.58 4.54 7.56
C GLY A 53 1.36 5.31 6.26
N PHE A 54 0.15 5.82 6.03
CA PHE A 54 -0.13 6.65 4.86
C PHE A 54 0.58 8.00 4.90
N ILE A 55 0.64 8.66 6.07
CA ILE A 55 1.38 9.92 6.23
C ILE A 55 2.87 9.70 5.95
N LEU A 56 3.49 8.76 6.67
CA LEU A 56 4.92 8.47 6.53
C LEU A 56 5.27 7.96 5.13
N GLY A 57 4.45 7.07 4.58
CA GLY A 57 4.59 6.54 3.23
C GLY A 57 4.50 7.66 2.20
N THR A 58 3.50 8.54 2.29
CA THR A 58 3.34 9.65 1.35
C THR A 58 4.53 10.62 1.40
N THR A 59 5.00 10.98 2.60
CA THR A 59 6.22 11.79 2.75
C THR A 59 7.43 11.12 2.11
N LEU A 60 7.61 9.81 2.33
CA LEU A 60 8.67 9.02 1.72
C LEU A 60 8.55 9.00 0.19
N PHE A 61 7.35 8.79 -0.36
CA PHE A 61 7.15 8.74 -1.81
C PHE A 61 7.39 10.08 -2.49
N PHE A 62 7.02 11.20 -1.85
CA PHE A 62 7.39 12.52 -2.37
C PHE A 62 8.91 12.68 -2.44
N PHE A 63 9.61 12.32 -1.37
CA PHE A 63 11.07 12.40 -1.33
C PHE A 63 11.73 11.48 -2.38
N LEU A 64 11.31 10.22 -2.46
CA LEU A 64 11.87 9.24 -3.40
C LEU A 64 11.55 9.62 -4.85
N THR A 65 10.33 10.06 -5.15
CA THR A 65 9.93 10.45 -6.51
C THR A 65 10.76 11.65 -6.99
N ASN A 66 10.91 12.68 -6.15
CA ASN A 66 11.73 13.84 -6.48
C ASN A 66 13.21 13.49 -6.64
N LYS A 67 13.77 12.69 -5.72
CA LYS A 67 15.21 12.41 -5.67
C LYS A 67 15.67 11.32 -6.64
N TRP A 68 14.83 10.32 -6.91
CA TRP A 68 15.25 9.11 -7.63
C TRP A 68 14.73 9.06 -9.06
N LEU A 69 13.58 9.68 -9.31
CA LEU A 69 12.84 9.50 -10.56
C LEU A 69 12.92 10.73 -11.49
N ASN A 70 13.45 11.87 -11.04
CA ASN A 70 13.87 13.02 -11.85
C ASN A 70 12.83 13.47 -12.90
N GLY A 71 11.53 13.51 -12.56
CA GLY A 71 10.47 14.01 -13.44
C GLY A 71 10.26 13.26 -14.78
N ARG A 72 10.89 12.10 -15.00
CA ARG A 72 10.81 11.38 -16.28
C ARG A 72 9.41 10.82 -16.54
N LYS A 73 8.99 10.83 -17.81
CA LYS A 73 7.73 10.17 -18.26
C LYS A 73 7.69 8.68 -17.92
N MET A 74 8.84 8.02 -17.76
CA MET A 74 8.90 6.60 -17.38
C MET A 74 8.43 6.34 -15.95
N ASN A 75 8.32 7.36 -15.10
CA ASN A 75 7.88 7.22 -13.72
C ASN A 75 6.42 6.80 -13.60
N TYR A 76 5.59 7.19 -14.56
CA TYR A 76 4.17 6.84 -14.62
C TYR A 76 3.92 5.34 -14.73
N TRP A 77 4.92 4.53 -15.11
CA TRP A 77 4.83 3.06 -15.03
C TRP A 77 4.59 2.54 -13.62
N THR A 78 4.97 3.30 -12.58
CA THR A 78 4.68 2.95 -11.18
C THR A 78 3.17 2.82 -10.89
N ILE A 79 2.30 3.46 -11.70
CA ILE A 79 0.83 3.38 -11.60
C ILE A 79 0.32 1.95 -11.88
N ILE A 80 1.06 1.16 -12.65
CA ILE A 80 0.68 -0.21 -13.03
C ILE A 80 1.59 -1.23 -12.35
N LEU A 81 2.89 -0.93 -12.24
CA LEU A 81 3.89 -1.88 -11.74
C LEU A 81 3.70 -2.29 -10.27
N TRP A 82 2.94 -1.54 -9.46
CA TRP A 82 2.63 -1.97 -8.09
C TRP A 82 1.71 -3.21 -8.06
N VAL A 83 0.86 -3.41 -9.06
CA VAL A 83 -0.12 -4.51 -9.10
C VAL A 83 0.53 -5.90 -9.03
N PRO A 84 1.52 -6.27 -9.87
CA PRO A 84 2.14 -7.59 -9.78
C PRO A 84 2.81 -7.84 -8.42
N TYR A 85 3.38 -6.80 -7.80
CA TYR A 85 3.95 -6.92 -6.45
C TYR A 85 2.87 -7.09 -5.39
N PHE A 86 1.76 -6.37 -5.49
CA PHE A 86 0.61 -6.52 -4.60
C PHE A 86 0.02 -7.93 -4.66
N VAL A 87 -0.18 -8.46 -5.88
CA VAL A 87 -0.64 -9.83 -6.09
C VAL A 87 0.35 -10.84 -5.51
N LEU A 88 1.66 -10.63 -5.71
CA LEU A 88 2.69 -11.48 -5.12
C LEU A 88 2.63 -11.47 -3.59
N PHE A 89 2.48 -10.30 -2.96
CA PHE A 89 2.37 -10.21 -1.50
C PHE A 89 1.10 -10.88 -0.98
N GLY A 90 -0.04 -10.68 -1.63
CA GLY A 90 -1.28 -11.37 -1.29
C GLY A 90 -1.15 -12.89 -1.40
N TYR A 91 -0.54 -13.38 -2.49
CA TYR A 91 -0.30 -14.82 -2.69
C TYR A 91 0.62 -15.40 -1.60
N LEU A 92 1.74 -14.74 -1.32
CA LEU A 92 2.67 -15.17 -0.28
C LEU A 92 1.99 -15.17 1.09
N PHE A 93 1.27 -14.10 1.43
CA PHE A 93 0.63 -13.99 2.73
C PHE A 93 -0.47 -15.03 2.91
N ALA A 94 -1.33 -15.24 1.91
CA ALA A 94 -2.35 -16.29 1.94
C ALA A 94 -1.73 -17.71 2.03
N SER A 95 -0.55 -17.92 1.44
CA SER A 95 0.16 -19.20 1.49
C SER A 95 0.81 -19.48 2.84
N TYR A 96 1.43 -18.47 3.46
CA TYR A 96 2.11 -18.61 4.75
C TYR A 96 1.17 -18.45 5.97
N PHE A 97 0.07 -17.72 5.81
CA PHE A 97 -0.90 -17.40 6.86
C PHE A 97 -2.34 -17.70 6.43
N PRO A 98 -2.66 -18.97 6.07
CA PRO A 98 -3.99 -19.35 5.59
C PRO A 98 -5.07 -19.13 6.66
N ILE A 99 -6.28 -18.76 6.23
CA ILE A 99 -7.46 -18.71 7.09
C ILE A 99 -7.93 -20.15 7.34
N THR A 100 -7.78 -20.65 8.57
CA THR A 100 -8.19 -22.02 8.95
C THR A 100 -9.42 -22.05 9.86
N TYR A 101 -9.82 -20.90 10.39
CA TYR A 101 -10.96 -20.75 11.29
C TYR A 101 -11.95 -19.75 10.69
N GLY A 102 -13.18 -20.20 10.40
CA GLY A 102 -14.19 -19.37 9.72
C GLY A 102 -14.61 -18.12 10.51
N GLY A 103 -14.40 -18.08 11.83
CA GLY A 103 -14.63 -16.86 12.62
C GLY A 103 -13.58 -15.76 12.39
N ASP A 104 -12.50 -16.05 11.65
CA ASP A 104 -11.53 -15.04 11.20
C ASP A 104 -11.93 -14.39 9.86
N ASP A 105 -12.96 -14.89 9.19
CA ASP A 105 -13.36 -14.37 7.88
C ASP A 105 -13.82 -12.90 8.00
N PRO A 106 -13.28 -12.00 7.16
CA PRO A 106 -13.70 -10.62 7.18
C PRO A 106 -15.15 -10.50 6.71
N ASN A 107 -15.87 -9.52 7.26
CA ASN A 107 -17.23 -9.24 6.81
C ASN A 107 -17.24 -8.76 5.33
N PRO A 108 -18.36 -8.94 4.60
CA PRO A 108 -18.43 -8.55 3.19
C PRO A 108 -18.17 -7.06 2.92
N ALA A 109 -18.48 -6.17 3.87
CA ALA A 109 -18.24 -4.74 3.72
C ALA A 109 -16.75 -4.42 3.67
N THR A 110 -15.91 -5.17 4.39
CA THR A 110 -14.44 -5.09 4.31
C THR A 110 -13.94 -5.33 2.89
N GLY A 111 -14.52 -6.30 2.16
CA GLY A 111 -14.19 -6.56 0.76
C GLY A 111 -14.53 -5.38 -0.16
N LEU A 112 -15.68 -4.74 0.05
CA LEU A 112 -16.08 -3.54 -0.71
C LEU A 112 -15.12 -2.37 -0.47
N VAL A 113 -14.71 -2.14 0.78
CA VAL A 113 -13.72 -1.11 1.12
C VAL A 113 -12.38 -1.40 0.45
N ALA A 114 -11.93 -2.66 0.46
CA ALA A 114 -10.69 -3.06 -0.20
C ALA A 114 -10.72 -2.79 -1.71
N ILE A 115 -11.82 -3.14 -2.39
CA ILE A 115 -12.01 -2.84 -3.82
C ILE A 115 -11.95 -1.34 -4.06
N GLY A 116 -12.69 -0.54 -3.28
CA GLY A 116 -12.68 0.92 -3.40
C GLY A 116 -11.29 1.53 -3.19
N ALA A 117 -10.52 1.02 -2.23
CA ALA A 117 -9.15 1.44 -1.99
C ALA A 117 -8.22 1.09 -3.17
N LEU A 118 -8.30 -0.14 -3.68
CA LEU A 118 -7.49 -0.61 -4.81
C LEU A 118 -7.79 0.15 -6.11
N LEU A 119 -9.06 0.48 -6.36
CA LEU A 119 -9.45 1.31 -7.52
C LEU A 119 -8.96 2.76 -7.39
N SER A 120 -8.91 3.29 -6.16
CA SER A 120 -8.47 4.66 -5.89
C SER A 120 -6.95 4.81 -5.90
N PHE A 121 -6.21 3.74 -5.61
CA PHE A 121 -4.76 3.78 -5.41
C PHE A 121 -3.93 4.21 -6.64
N PRO A 122 -4.27 3.79 -7.89
CA PRO A 122 -3.61 4.31 -9.09
C PRO A 122 -3.68 5.84 -9.21
N PHE A 123 -4.81 6.45 -8.80
CA PHE A 123 -4.97 7.91 -8.81
C PHE A 123 -4.10 8.58 -7.75
N TYR A 124 -3.94 7.95 -6.58
CA TYR A 124 -2.99 8.39 -5.56
C TYR A 124 -1.55 8.40 -6.13
N ILE A 125 -1.11 7.30 -6.74
CA ILE A 125 0.24 7.21 -7.35
C ILE A 125 0.43 8.25 -8.45
N LEU A 126 -0.62 8.48 -9.26
CA LEU A 126 -0.62 9.51 -10.30
C LEU A 126 -0.38 10.91 -9.72
N ILE A 127 -1.08 11.28 -8.65
CA ILE A 127 -0.92 12.58 -7.98
C ILE A 127 0.51 12.76 -7.48
N ILE A 128 1.11 11.74 -6.85
CA ILE A 128 2.50 11.81 -6.39
C ILE A 128 3.47 12.06 -7.56
N ASN A 129 3.28 11.35 -8.68
CA ASN A 129 4.12 11.51 -9.86
C ASN A 129 3.95 12.89 -10.52
N LEU A 130 2.73 13.41 -10.60
CA LEU A 130 2.45 14.75 -11.13
C LEU A 130 3.15 15.83 -10.31
N ILE A 131 2.98 15.80 -8.98
CA ILE A 131 3.65 16.74 -8.07
C ILE A 131 5.17 16.63 -8.21
N GLY A 132 5.69 15.41 -8.31
CA GLY A 132 7.13 15.19 -8.49
C GLY A 132 7.67 15.74 -9.81
N SER A 133 6.91 15.62 -10.89
CA SER A 133 7.26 16.19 -12.20
C SER A 133 7.28 17.72 -12.15
N VAL A 134 6.26 18.35 -11.56
CA VAL A 134 6.17 19.82 -11.44
C VAL A 134 7.31 20.38 -10.60
N ASN A 135 7.67 19.70 -9.51
CA ASN A 135 8.79 20.14 -8.66
C ASN A 135 10.14 20.04 -9.37
N TYR A 136 10.33 19.02 -10.21
CA TYR A 136 11.55 18.87 -11.01
C TYR A 136 11.69 20.02 -12.01
N ASP A 137 10.63 20.38 -12.71
CA ASP A 137 10.63 21.49 -13.69
C ASP A 137 10.98 22.85 -13.04
N LYS A 138 10.63 23.06 -11.76
CA LYS A 138 10.99 24.29 -11.02
C LYS A 138 12.47 24.38 -10.61
N THR A 139 13.21 23.27 -10.69
CA THR A 139 14.62 23.19 -10.23
C THR A 139 15.64 23.26 -11.36
N ILE A 140 15.20 23.41 -12.61
CA ILE A 140 16.01 23.58 -13.83
C ILE A 140 15.83 25.00 -14.34
#